data_AF-A0A972N5C9-F1
#
_entry.id   AF-A0A972N5C9-F1
#
_cell.length_a   1.000
_cell.length_b   1.000
_cell.length_c   1.000
_cell.angle_alpha   90.00
_cell.angle_beta   90.00
_cell.angle_gamma   90.00
#
_symmetry.space_group_name_H-M   'P 1'
#
loop_
_entity.id
_entity.type
_entity.pdbx_description
1 polymer ?
#
loop_
_entity_poly.entity_id
_entity_poly.type
_entity_poly.pdbx_seq_one_letter_code
_entity_poly.pdbx_strand_id
1 'polypeptide(L)' 'MNKILTKEDIFNILSKRFEKDKCKKLSMLPSPFLFKDIEKAAKRIKEAISKREKIAIVGDYDVDGVVSSVIISEFFDD' A
#
# COMPACT_ATOMS: atom_id res chain seq x y z
N MET A 1 11.17 28.65 27.18
CA MET A 1 10.60 29.42 26.04
C MET A 1 10.21 28.44 24.95
N ASN A 2 8.94 28.39 24.56
CA ASN A 2 8.51 27.56 23.43
C ASN A 2 9.02 28.20 22.13
N LYS A 3 9.93 27.52 21.45
CA LYS A 3 10.45 27.96 20.15
C LYS A 3 9.34 27.80 19.12
N ILE A 4 8.85 28.90 18.56
CA ILE A 4 7.94 28.87 17.41
C ILE A 4 8.74 28.43 16.19
N LEU A 5 8.30 27.38 15.51
CA LEU A 5 8.95 26.86 14.30
C LEU A 5 8.44 27.63 13.09
N THR A 6 9.37 28.05 12.22
CA THR A 6 9.02 28.58 10.90
C THR A 6 8.62 27.44 9.94
N LYS A 7 8.01 27.77 8.80
CA LYS A 7 7.73 26.78 7.74
C LYS A 7 8.99 26.07 7.27
N GLU A 8 10.10 26.80 7.20
CA GLU A 8 11.40 26.27 6.81
C GLU A 8 11.97 25.30 7.85
N ASP A 9 11.83 25.63 9.15
CA ASP A 9 12.19 24.71 10.22
C ASP A 9 11.39 23.40 10.14
N ILE A 10 10.07 23.50 9.93
CA ILE A 10 9.19 22.33 9.79
C ILE A 10 9.59 21.50 8.57
N PHE A 11 9.81 22.14 7.42
CA PHE A 11 10.25 21.46 6.21
C PHE A 11 11.56 20.69 6.46
N ASN A 12 12.56 21.35 7.04
CA ASN A 12 13.84 20.73 7.36
C ASN A 12 13.71 19.54 8.33
N ILE A 13 12.85 19.63 9.34
CA ILE A 13 12.58 18.52 10.28
C ILE A 13 11.89 17.35 9.56
N LEU A 14 10.91 17.62 8.71
CA LEU A 14 10.18 16.57 7.99
C LEU A 14 11.05 15.90 6.94
N SER A 15 11.83 16.67 6.17
CA SER A 15 12.77 16.14 5.17
C SER A 15 13.80 15.21 5.80
N LYS A 16 14.29 15.54 7.00
CA LYS A 16 15.22 14.68 7.77
C LYS A 16 14.66 13.29 8.09
N ARG A 17 13.34 13.14 8.24
CA ARG A 17 12.73 11.83 8.53
C ARG A 17 12.98 10.81 7.43
N PHE A 18 13.08 11.28 6.19
CA PHE A 18 13.27 10.43 5.02
C PHE A 18 14.73 10.36 4.57
N GLU A 19 15.70 10.95 5.29
CA GLU A 19 17.10 10.98 4.86
C GLU A 19 17.68 9.58 4.63
N LYS A 20 17.35 8.64 5.50
CA LYS A 20 17.82 7.24 5.47
C LYS A 20 16.96 6.30 4.64
N ASP A 21 15.83 6.79 4.11
CA ASP A 21 14.91 5.95 3.37
C ASP A 21 15.48 5.61 2.00
N LYS A 22 15.47 4.31 1.69
CA LYS A 22 15.95 3.78 0.41
C LYS A 22 14.95 4.03 -0.73
N CYS A 23 13.68 4.24 -0.41
CA CYS A 23 12.60 4.43 -1.38
C CYS A 23 11.95 5.79 -1.15
N LYS A 24 12.33 6.79 -1.96
CA LYS A 24 11.81 8.18 -1.86
C LYS A 24 10.89 8.57 -3.01
N LYS A 25 10.76 7.70 -4.02
CA LYS A 25 9.95 7.93 -5.23
C LYS A 25 9.17 6.67 -5.53
N LEU A 26 7.98 6.81 -6.11
CA LEU A 26 7.14 5.67 -6.49
C LEU A 26 7.85 4.72 -7.45
N SER A 27 8.67 5.25 -8.37
CA SER A 27 9.47 4.47 -9.31
C SER A 27 10.58 3.64 -8.65
N MET A 28 10.85 3.85 -7.36
CA MET A 28 11.84 3.09 -6.57
C MET A 28 11.19 1.98 -5.75
N LEU A 29 9.87 1.80 -5.86
CA LEU A 29 9.20 0.71 -5.17
C LEU A 29 9.80 -0.63 -5.62
N PRO A 30 10.09 -1.53 -4.67
CA PRO A 30 10.57 -2.86 -5.00
C PRO A 30 9.52 -3.61 -5.83
N SER A 31 10.00 -4.61 -6.57
CA SER A 31 9.11 -5.57 -7.22
C SER A 31 8.12 -6.17 -6.21
N PRO A 32 6.80 -6.21 -6.50
CA PRO A 32 5.83 -6.86 -5.64
C PRO A 32 6.16 -8.33 -5.37
N PHE A 33 6.91 -8.99 -6.26
CA PHE A 33 7.37 -10.38 -6.08
C PHE A 33 8.28 -10.57 -4.86
N LEU A 34 8.78 -9.50 -4.23
CA LEU A 34 9.53 -9.57 -2.98
C LEU A 34 8.63 -9.74 -1.74
N PHE A 35 7.30 -9.56 -1.87
CA PHE A 35 6.39 -9.83 -0.77
C PHE A 35 6.34 -11.33 -0.49
N LYS A 36 6.43 -11.68 0.79
CA LYS A 36 6.32 -13.07 1.25
C LYS A 36 5.01 -13.68 0.74
N ASP A 37 5.12 -14.85 0.11
CA ASP A 37 3.99 -15.65 -0.39
C ASP A 37 3.11 -14.98 -1.47
N ILE A 38 3.56 -13.88 -2.09
CA ILE A 38 2.75 -13.14 -3.07
C ILE A 38 2.39 -13.97 -4.31
N GLU A 39 3.33 -14.79 -4.80
CA GLU A 39 3.06 -15.71 -5.92
C GLU A 39 2.01 -16.76 -5.57
N LYS A 40 2.05 -17.27 -4.33
CA LYS A 40 1.08 -18.23 -3.82
C LYS A 40 -0.31 -17.59 -3.72
N ALA A 41 -0.39 -16.35 -3.22
CA ALA A 41 -1.63 -15.60 -3.14
C ALA A 41 -2.23 -15.34 -4.53
N ALA A 42 -1.42 -14.84 -5.48
CA ALA A 42 -1.84 -14.60 -6.86
C ALA A 42 -2.35 -15.88 -7.54
N LYS A 43 -1.64 -17.00 -7.36
CA LYS A 43 -2.08 -18.30 -7.88
C LYS A 43 -3.40 -18.76 -7.27
N ARG A 44 -3.59 -18.61 -5.95
CA ARG A 44 -4.84 -18.98 -5.26
C ARG A 44 -6.04 -18.17 -5.77
N ILE A 45 -5.85 -16.87 -6.01
CA ILE A 45 -6.88 -15.99 -6.57
C ILE A 45 -7.21 -16.41 -8.00
N LYS A 46 -6.19 -16.64 -8.86
CA LYS A 46 -6.38 -17.14 -10.23
C LYS A 46 -7.20 -18.43 -10.26
N GLU A 47 -6.92 -19.36 -9.37
CA GLU A 47 -7.65 -20.62 -9.26
C GLU A 47 -9.11 -20.41 -8.83
N ALA A 48 -9.38 -19.52 -7.87
CA ALA A 48 -10.74 -19.16 -7.45
C ALA A 48 -11.57 -18.63 -8.63
N ILE A 49 -11.00 -17.69 -9.39
CA ILE A 49 -11.63 -17.11 -10.58
C ILE A 49 -11.94 -18.21 -11.59
N SER A 50 -10.95 -19.05 -11.91
CA SER A 50 -11.09 -20.13 -12.90
C SER A 50 -12.19 -21.14 -12.53
N LYS A 51 -12.36 -21.39 -11.23
CA LYS A 51 -13.38 -22.30 -10.67
C LYS A 51 -14.71 -21.63 -10.35
N ARG A 52 -14.85 -20.32 -10.60
CA ARG A 52 -16.04 -19.52 -10.23
C ARG A 52 -16.38 -19.63 -8.75
N GLU A 53 -15.37 -19.71 -7.90
CA GLU A 53 -15.53 -19.67 -6.45
C GLU A 53 -16.01 -18.28 -6.02
N LYS A 54 -16.86 -18.20 -4.99
CA LYS A 54 -17.21 -16.91 -4.38
C LYS A 54 -15.99 -16.35 -3.67
N ILE A 55 -15.62 -15.11 -3.98
CA ILE A 55 -14.53 -14.39 -3.33
C ILE A 55 -15.15 -13.36 -2.40
N ALA A 56 -14.74 -13.38 -1.13
CA ALA A 56 -15.12 -12.37 -0.15
C ALA A 56 -13.95 -11.40 0.04
N ILE A 57 -14.24 -10.10 -0.04
CA ILE A 57 -13.27 -9.02 0.20
C ILE A 57 -13.50 -8.51 1.63
N VAL A 58 -12.45 -8.54 2.44
CA VAL A 58 -12.48 -8.05 3.83
C VAL A 58 -11.27 -7.16 4.02
N GLY A 59 -11.51 -5.87 4.26
CA GLY A 59 -10.48 -4.90 4.61
C GLY A 59 -10.65 -4.38 6.04
N ASP A 60 -9.66 -3.63 6.49
CA ASP A 60 -9.75 -2.88 7.74
C ASP A 60 -10.62 -1.62 7.57
N TYR A 61 -11.08 -1.04 8.68
CA TYR A 61 -11.99 0.11 8.70
C TYR A 61 -11.29 1.46 8.52
N ASP A 62 -9.95 1.49 8.48
CA ASP A 62 -9.19 2.70 8.21
C ASP A 62 -9.21 3.08 6.72
N VAL A 63 -8.71 4.27 6.41
CA VAL A 63 -8.74 4.79 5.04
C VAL A 63 -7.98 3.88 4.08
N ASP A 64 -6.84 3.34 4.49
CA ASP A 64 -6.01 2.48 3.64
C ASP A 64 -6.71 1.14 3.37
N GLY A 65 -7.38 0.56 4.36
CA GLY A 65 -8.15 -0.68 4.26
C GLY A 65 -9.39 -0.54 3.38
N VAL A 66 -10.14 0.55 3.53
CA VAL A 66 -11.31 0.85 2.69
C VAL A 66 -10.92 1.05 1.24
N VAL A 67 -9.92 1.90 0.96
CA VAL A 67 -9.46 2.17 -0.41
C VAL A 67 -8.93 0.90 -1.09
N SER A 68 -8.13 0.11 -0.37
CA SER A 68 -7.60 -1.16 -0.90
C SER A 68 -8.72 -2.15 -1.24
N SER A 69 -9.77 -2.20 -0.42
CA SER A 69 -10.92 -3.10 -0.65
C SER A 69 -11.70 -2.70 -1.90
N VAL A 70 -11.90 -1.39 -2.12
CA VAL A 70 -12.58 -0.88 -3.32
C VAL A 70 -11.80 -1.24 -4.58
N ILE A 71 -10.47 -1.02 -4.59
CA ILE A 71 -9.61 -1.37 -5.73
C ILE A 71 -9.74 -2.85 -6.09
N ILE A 72 -9.78 -3.74 -5.09
CA ILE A 72 -9.94 -5.17 -5.31
C ILE A 72 -11.35 -5.51 -5.79
N SER A 73 -12.39 -4.83 -5.29
CA SER A 73 -13.76 -5.03 -5.75
C SER A 73 -13.91 -4.67 -7.22
N GLU A 74 -13.42 -3.50 -7.62
CA GLU A 74 -13.44 -3.06 -9.01
C GLU A 74 -12.72 -4.05 -9.94
N PHE A 75 -11.56 -4.57 -9.52
CA PHE A 75 -10.85 -5.60 -10.29
C PHE A 75 -11.66 -6.87 -10.57
N PHE A 76 -12.59 -7.25 -9.69
CA PHE A 76 -13.42 -8.45 -9.89
C PHE A 76 -14.76 -8.18 -10.58
N ASP A 77 -15.19 -6.92 -10.63
CA ASP A 77 -16.44 -6.49 -11.26
C ASP A 77 -16.27 -6.21 -12.76
N ASP A 78 -15.05 -5.88 -13.22
CA ASP A 78 -14.65 -5.74 -14.64
C ASP A 78 -14.38 -7.10 -15.33
#